data_AF-A0A935Z956-F1
#
_entry.id   AF-A0A935Z956-F1
#
_cell.length_a   1.000
_cell.length_b   1.000
_cell.length_c   1.000
_cell.angle_alpha   90.00
_cell.angle_beta   90.00
_cell.angle_gamma   90.00
#
_symmetry.space_group_name_H-M   'P 1'
#
loop_
_entity.id
_entity.type
_entity.pdbx_description
1 polymer ?
#
loop_
_entity_poly.entity_id
_entity_poly.type
_entity_poly.pdbx_seq_one_letter_code
_entity_poly.pdbx_strand_id
1 'polypeptide(L)'
;MNSTTRGVFGRGTVLFGLAGLVACGGEVPPPVTPPPARTVEVAPPPKPEAPPPPAKEDPFAITGTLRPEPRPPVVGRDVSSALEPAKGPNVAWKKAIPAPPAVCKAYTEKPKKKPAIACDTFLASAPGKNDGAGTLLAEALAEPNPEKRDARLRELVACKGIPEAELVALRGTLAPPECADTIVAPFAESSAKLGALDKRLAHTIVGLWLAGNLARAVPAIPRMSPPFTKEAVAKFTQGPIKTWFSTQATAVDELSKLGASLEGQGRAIVAIEAGLADMRFVERAREVPIPDAWKKDPEIAQIYQQALDQAMEPRKVRGRDAALTGLHDFASLGIMQDARVARARQLLSKLYGGSRIDGLDGLLLPPKPEAKGPASLEHTLLRRLPFSFGERLVKEPAHDAAYLDAVLDQGLPPAFRGTNGVDVAHFERLARARLELGKLYFRTLEADQVLALAKGNEGKLTSDDARFYVALALALRHGPEGAAAMMKAPSPAALALRHTDALDELAKGSGPNAGLAAFDAAWLRMLSPAEGAGADYFTDVARRFREAEAKLVSPADKQKARERAALAEETAKAAK
;
A
#
# COMPACT_ATOMS: atom_id res chain seq x y z
N MET A 1 28.28 -6.55 30.67
CA MET A 1 27.31 -6.36 31.78
C MET A 1 25.96 -6.80 31.28
N ASN A 2 25.39 -7.79 31.98
CA ASN A 2 24.22 -8.58 31.59
C ASN A 2 22.93 -7.74 31.61
N SER A 3 22.10 -7.89 30.58
CA SER A 3 20.65 -7.76 30.74
C SER A 3 19.94 -8.72 29.79
N THR A 4 19.46 -9.80 30.39
CA THR A 4 18.72 -10.90 29.80
C THR A 4 17.23 -10.53 29.85
N THR A 5 16.56 -10.35 28.72
CA THR A 5 15.08 -10.30 28.66
C THR A 5 14.57 -11.41 27.75
N ARG A 6 14.10 -12.48 28.41
CA ARG A 6 13.36 -13.60 27.82
C ARG A 6 12.00 -13.10 27.30
N GLY A 7 11.80 -13.14 25.99
CA GLY A 7 10.48 -13.02 25.37
C GLY A 7 9.75 -14.36 25.40
N VAL A 8 8.73 -14.48 26.23
CA VAL A 8 7.84 -15.64 26.31
C VAL A 8 6.90 -15.65 25.10
N PHE A 9 7.15 -16.53 24.14
CA PHE A 9 6.17 -16.89 23.10
C PHE A 9 5.10 -17.80 23.72
N GLY A 10 3.97 -17.21 24.09
CA GLY A 10 2.79 -17.95 24.52
C GLY A 10 2.12 -18.64 23.32
N ARG A 11 2.15 -19.99 23.32
CA ARG A 11 1.25 -20.82 22.50
C ARG A 11 -0.19 -20.61 22.99
N GLY A 12 -0.93 -19.71 22.36
CA GLY A 12 -2.35 -19.49 22.61
C GLY A 12 -3.21 -20.47 21.82
N THR A 13 -3.64 -21.55 22.47
CA THR A 13 -4.73 -22.41 21.99
C THR A 13 -6.04 -21.62 22.08
N VAL A 14 -6.52 -21.06 20.97
CA VAL A 14 -7.85 -20.41 20.94
C VAL A 14 -8.91 -21.51 20.86
N LEU A 15 -9.50 -21.84 22.01
CA LEU A 15 -10.75 -22.57 22.07
C LEU A 15 -11.86 -21.68 21.48
N PHE A 16 -12.63 -22.23 20.53
CA PHE A 16 -13.94 -21.71 20.18
C PHE A 16 -14.85 -21.83 21.42
N GLY A 17 -14.99 -20.75 22.17
CA GLY A 17 -15.91 -20.61 23.29
C GLY A 17 -17.06 -19.68 22.90
N LEU A 18 -18.19 -20.26 22.51
CA LEU A 18 -19.49 -19.60 22.45
C LEU A 18 -20.18 -19.84 23.80
N ALA A 19 -20.02 -18.92 24.75
CA ALA A 19 -20.79 -18.88 26.00
C ALA A 19 -20.68 -17.51 26.69
N GLY A 20 -21.82 -16.85 26.96
CA GLY A 20 -21.97 -15.92 28.09
C GLY A 20 -22.36 -14.47 27.77
N LEU A 21 -23.67 -14.18 27.78
CA LEU A 21 -24.27 -12.88 28.14
C LEU A 21 -24.02 -12.55 29.63
N VAL A 22 -23.99 -11.26 30.00
CA VAL A 22 -24.76 -10.61 31.10
C VAL A 22 -24.12 -9.28 31.52
N ALA A 23 -24.99 -8.28 31.65
CA ALA A 23 -24.75 -6.89 32.03
C ALA A 23 -24.40 -6.68 33.51
N CYS A 24 -23.72 -5.58 33.83
CA CYS A 24 -23.86 -4.88 35.12
C CYS A 24 -23.65 -3.37 34.89
N GLY A 25 -24.71 -2.60 35.10
CA GLY A 25 -24.66 -1.15 35.31
C GLY A 25 -24.41 -0.85 36.79
N GLY A 26 -23.70 0.24 37.06
CA GLY A 26 -23.51 0.79 38.39
C GLY A 26 -23.56 2.32 38.32
N GLU A 27 -24.48 2.91 39.08
CA GLU A 27 -24.70 4.35 39.23
C GLU A 27 -23.51 5.06 39.88
N VAL A 28 -23.23 6.28 39.41
CA VAL A 28 -22.28 7.23 40.00
C VAL A 28 -23.08 8.35 40.69
N PRO A 29 -22.84 8.67 41.97
CA PRO A 29 -23.49 9.80 42.62
C PRO A 29 -22.85 11.15 42.23
N PRO A 30 -23.61 12.26 42.20
CA PRO A 30 -23.14 13.55 41.71
C PRO A 30 -22.31 14.32 42.76
N PRO A 31 -21.29 15.10 42.35
CA PRO A 31 -20.63 16.03 43.23
C PRO A 31 -21.34 17.39 43.31
N VAL A 32 -21.24 17.95 44.51
CA VAL A 32 -21.91 19.13 45.07
C VAL A 32 -21.32 20.45 44.56
N THR A 33 -22.18 21.42 44.27
CA THR A 33 -21.86 22.81 43.90
C THR A 33 -21.58 23.69 45.13
N PRO A 34 -20.54 24.55 45.12
CA PRO A 34 -20.35 25.59 46.14
C PRO A 34 -21.07 26.92 45.79
N PRO A 35 -21.38 27.76 46.81
CA PRO A 35 -22.25 28.93 46.70
C PRO A 35 -21.58 30.17 46.06
N PRO A 36 -22.37 31.17 45.59
CA PRO A 36 -21.87 32.28 44.80
C PRO A 36 -21.13 33.33 45.64
N ALA A 37 -20.01 33.83 45.10
CA ALA A 37 -19.28 34.96 45.64
C ALA A 37 -19.92 36.29 45.21
N ARG A 38 -20.01 37.23 46.16
CA ARG A 38 -20.55 38.58 46.01
C ARG A 38 -19.76 39.41 44.99
N THR A 39 -20.48 40.06 44.09
CA THR A 39 -19.98 41.12 43.22
C THR A 39 -19.72 42.41 44.00
N VAL A 40 -18.52 42.96 43.86
CA VAL A 40 -18.22 44.37 44.19
C VAL A 40 -18.03 45.08 42.85
N GLU A 41 -18.88 46.07 42.61
CA GLU A 41 -18.91 46.89 41.41
C GLU A 41 -17.74 47.90 41.46
N VAL A 42 -16.78 47.75 40.55
CA VAL A 42 -15.68 48.70 40.33
C VAL A 42 -15.84 49.26 38.91
N ALA A 43 -15.90 50.58 38.79
CA ALA A 43 -16.04 51.28 37.52
C ALA A 43 -14.91 50.92 36.53
N PRO A 44 -15.19 50.74 35.22
CA PRO A 44 -14.20 50.30 34.26
C PRO A 44 -13.20 51.42 33.91
N PRO A 45 -11.89 51.13 33.87
CA PRO A 45 -10.90 52.04 33.30
C PRO A 45 -11.06 52.11 31.76
N PRO A 46 -10.56 53.19 31.13
CA PRO A 46 -10.70 53.41 29.68
C PRO A 46 -10.10 52.26 28.87
N LYS A 47 -10.83 51.82 27.84
CA LYS A 47 -10.42 50.76 26.89
C LYS A 47 -9.00 51.05 26.38
N PRO A 48 -8.03 50.13 26.59
CA PRO A 48 -6.82 50.10 25.80
C PRO A 48 -7.23 49.88 24.35
N GLU A 49 -6.66 50.69 23.45
CA GLU A 49 -6.72 50.45 22.01
C GLU A 49 -6.37 48.99 21.74
N ALA A 50 -7.26 48.28 21.02
CA ALA A 50 -7.03 46.89 20.70
C ALA A 50 -5.68 46.80 19.96
N PRO A 51 -4.76 45.90 20.39
CA PRO A 51 -3.56 45.67 19.62
C PRO A 51 -3.98 45.31 18.17
N PRO A 52 -3.24 45.80 17.16
CA PRO A 52 -3.55 45.46 15.77
C PRO A 52 -3.67 43.95 15.66
N PRO A 53 -4.63 43.44 14.85
CA PRO A 53 -4.78 42.00 14.66
C PRO A 53 -3.41 41.41 14.29
N PRO A 54 -3.05 40.23 14.85
CA PRO A 54 -1.80 39.58 14.50
C PRO A 54 -1.69 39.54 12.98
N ALA A 55 -0.52 39.90 12.45
CA ALA A 55 -0.26 39.86 11.02
C ALA A 55 -0.73 38.49 10.50
N LYS A 56 -1.51 38.49 9.41
CA LYS A 56 -1.94 37.24 8.78
C LYS A 56 -0.70 36.40 8.53
N GLU A 57 -0.59 35.26 9.22
CA GLU A 57 0.49 34.31 8.99
C GLU A 57 0.51 33.97 7.50
N ASP A 58 1.69 34.01 6.87
CA ASP A 58 1.83 33.65 5.47
C ASP A 58 1.38 32.19 5.29
N PRO A 59 0.32 31.93 4.51
CA PRO A 59 -0.21 30.58 4.35
C PRO A 59 0.76 29.62 3.67
N PHE A 60 1.83 30.13 3.02
CA PHE A 60 2.89 29.33 2.41
C PHE A 60 4.12 29.16 3.32
N ALA A 61 4.12 29.71 4.53
CA ALA A 61 5.24 29.62 5.44
C ALA A 61 5.53 28.16 5.83
N ILE A 62 6.75 27.69 5.54
CA ILE A 62 7.23 26.37 5.95
C ILE A 62 7.69 26.45 7.41
N THR A 63 6.76 26.21 8.34
CA THR A 63 7.02 26.26 9.79
C THR A 63 7.41 24.89 10.37
N GLY A 64 8.08 24.85 11.52
CA GLY A 64 8.47 23.60 12.19
C GLY A 64 9.61 22.82 11.51
N THR A 65 9.98 21.69 12.10
CA THR A 65 11.09 20.84 11.62
C THR A 65 10.62 19.90 10.52
N LEU A 66 11.27 19.91 9.36
CA LEU A 66 11.01 18.96 8.28
C LEU A 66 11.68 17.61 8.60
N ARG A 67 10.95 16.51 8.46
CA ARG A 67 11.52 15.16 8.64
C ARG A 67 12.55 14.88 7.55
N PRO A 68 13.76 14.41 7.90
CA PRO A 68 14.76 14.03 6.90
C PRO A 68 14.37 12.71 6.21
N GLU A 69 14.76 12.55 4.95
CA GLU A 69 14.66 11.25 4.27
C GLU A 69 15.55 10.23 5.00
N PRO A 70 15.01 9.10 5.47
CA PRO A 70 15.82 8.05 6.06
C PRO A 70 16.73 7.45 4.99
N ARG A 71 17.94 7.04 5.38
CA ARG A 71 18.82 6.32 4.46
C ARG A 71 18.10 5.09 3.91
N PRO A 72 18.23 4.81 2.60
CA PRO A 72 17.61 3.63 2.00
C PRO A 72 18.00 2.38 2.80
N PRO A 73 17.05 1.48 3.08
CA PRO A 73 17.35 0.28 3.85
C PRO A 73 18.43 -0.54 3.12
N VAL A 74 19.55 -0.76 3.80
CA VAL A 74 20.64 -1.60 3.29
C VAL A 74 20.28 -3.04 3.59
N VAL A 75 20.21 -3.87 2.56
CA VAL A 75 20.07 -5.32 2.72
C VAL A 75 21.42 -5.87 3.15
N GLY A 76 21.54 -6.16 4.43
CA GLY A 76 22.78 -6.58 5.07
C GLY A 76 22.87 -8.09 5.26
N ARG A 77 21.73 -8.74 5.54
CA ARG A 77 21.70 -10.15 5.94
C ARG A 77 21.80 -11.09 4.75
N ASP A 78 22.57 -12.15 4.93
CA ASP A 78 22.55 -13.30 4.01
C ASP A 78 21.25 -14.07 4.21
N VAL A 79 20.55 -14.35 3.10
CA VAL A 79 19.27 -15.07 3.14
C VAL A 79 19.46 -16.58 3.30
N SER A 80 20.63 -17.12 2.95
CA SER A 80 20.91 -18.56 2.98
C SER A 80 20.76 -19.15 4.38
N SER A 81 21.27 -18.44 5.40
CA SER A 81 21.11 -18.83 6.81
C SER A 81 19.67 -18.72 7.32
N ALA A 82 18.90 -17.79 6.77
CA ALA A 82 17.50 -17.58 7.15
C ALA A 82 16.59 -18.71 6.66
N LEU A 83 17.02 -19.46 5.65
CA LEU A 83 16.28 -20.59 5.06
C LEU A 83 16.64 -21.95 5.65
N GLU A 84 17.64 -22.06 6.54
CA GLU A 84 17.95 -23.32 7.22
C GLU A 84 16.71 -24.01 7.84
N PRO A 85 15.79 -23.28 8.52
CA PRO A 85 14.58 -23.89 9.07
C PRO A 85 13.59 -24.41 8.00
N ALA A 86 13.73 -23.97 6.75
CA ALA A 86 12.89 -24.39 5.62
C ALA A 86 13.50 -25.57 4.83
N LYS A 87 14.70 -26.02 5.19
CA LYS A 87 15.38 -27.14 4.53
C LYS A 87 14.85 -28.49 5.02
N GLY A 88 14.84 -29.46 4.10
CA GLY A 88 14.44 -30.84 4.36
C GLY A 88 13.00 -31.19 3.94
N PRO A 89 12.69 -32.50 3.80
CA PRO A 89 11.39 -32.99 3.36
C PRO A 89 10.33 -33.02 4.48
N ASN A 90 10.75 -32.89 5.74
CA ASN A 90 9.88 -33.04 6.92
C ASN A 90 9.33 -31.70 7.47
N VAL A 91 9.48 -30.61 6.73
CA VAL A 91 8.95 -29.30 7.15
C VAL A 91 7.42 -29.34 7.09
N ALA A 92 6.76 -29.06 8.22
CA ALA A 92 5.34 -29.29 8.42
C ALA A 92 4.47 -28.54 7.39
N TRP A 93 4.80 -27.28 7.11
CA TRP A 93 4.05 -26.50 6.13
C TRP A 93 4.08 -27.10 4.71
N LYS A 94 5.16 -27.78 4.29
CA LYS A 94 5.25 -28.38 2.93
C LYS A 94 4.19 -29.46 2.70
N LYS A 95 3.72 -30.14 3.75
CA LYS A 95 2.63 -31.12 3.68
C LYS A 95 1.24 -30.47 3.74
N ALA A 96 1.16 -29.30 4.34
CA ALA A 96 -0.09 -28.55 4.51
C ALA A 96 -0.45 -27.72 3.26
N ILE A 97 0.55 -27.24 2.53
CA ILE A 97 0.35 -26.41 1.34
C ILE A 97 0.01 -27.29 0.13
N PRO A 98 -1.09 -27.01 -0.60
CA PRO A 98 -1.39 -27.69 -1.86
C PRO A 98 -0.25 -27.56 -2.87
N ALA A 99 -0.10 -28.59 -3.72
CA ALA A 99 0.78 -28.53 -4.87
C ALA A 99 0.39 -27.37 -5.81
N PRO A 100 1.33 -26.83 -6.59
CA PRO A 100 1.04 -25.84 -7.62
C PRO A 100 -0.10 -26.31 -8.55
N PRO A 101 -1.08 -25.43 -8.86
CA PRO A 101 -2.13 -25.75 -9.82
C PRO A 101 -1.57 -26.20 -11.18
N ALA A 102 -2.35 -26.99 -11.92
CA ALA A 102 -1.93 -27.53 -13.21
C ALA A 102 -1.50 -26.44 -14.23
N VAL A 103 -2.13 -25.25 -14.18
CA VAL A 103 -1.76 -24.10 -15.01
C VAL A 103 -0.31 -23.63 -14.79
N CYS A 104 0.25 -23.84 -13.59
CA CYS A 104 1.65 -23.50 -13.31
C CYS A 104 2.65 -24.37 -14.09
N LYS A 105 2.23 -25.51 -14.65
CA LYS A 105 3.07 -26.35 -15.52
C LYS A 105 3.59 -25.57 -16.72
N ALA A 106 2.75 -24.70 -17.31
CA ALA A 106 3.11 -23.87 -18.45
C ALA A 106 4.34 -22.99 -18.16
N TYR A 107 4.56 -22.56 -16.92
CA TYR A 107 5.66 -21.68 -16.50
C TYR A 107 6.99 -22.43 -16.23
N THR A 108 6.93 -23.76 -16.14
CA THR A 108 8.09 -24.62 -15.84
C THR A 108 8.64 -25.36 -17.06
N GLU A 109 7.97 -25.29 -18.22
CA GLU A 109 8.48 -25.93 -19.45
C GLU A 109 9.85 -25.38 -19.83
N LYS A 110 10.70 -26.20 -20.46
CA LYS A 110 11.98 -25.73 -20.98
C LYS A 110 11.77 -24.79 -22.18
N PRO A 111 12.68 -23.83 -22.43
CA PRO A 111 12.62 -23.00 -23.63
C PRO A 111 12.62 -23.91 -24.87
N LYS A 112 11.62 -23.72 -25.74
CA LYS A 112 11.42 -24.55 -26.93
C LYS A 112 12.30 -24.14 -28.10
N LYS A 113 12.73 -22.87 -28.11
CA LYS A 113 13.53 -22.27 -29.17
C LYS A 113 14.63 -21.42 -28.54
N LYS A 114 15.78 -21.38 -29.21
CA LYS A 114 16.75 -20.31 -28.97
C LYS A 114 16.24 -19.03 -29.65
N PRO A 115 16.53 -17.84 -29.09
CA PRO A 115 16.22 -16.58 -29.74
C PRO A 115 16.76 -16.56 -31.17
N ALA A 116 15.96 -16.06 -32.11
CA ALA A 116 16.32 -15.99 -33.53
C ALA A 116 17.43 -14.95 -33.82
N ILE A 117 17.69 -14.06 -32.87
CA ILE A 117 18.64 -12.95 -32.97
C ILE A 117 19.77 -13.16 -31.95
N ALA A 118 20.99 -12.78 -32.31
CA ALA A 118 22.12 -12.77 -31.38
C ALA A 118 21.75 -11.89 -30.16
N CYS A 119 21.82 -12.42 -28.95
CA CYS A 119 21.45 -11.69 -27.73
C CYS A 119 22.54 -11.81 -26.66
N ASP A 120 23.79 -11.77 -27.11
CA ASP A 120 24.97 -11.81 -26.24
C ASP A 120 25.14 -10.51 -25.45
N THR A 121 24.66 -9.37 -25.99
CA THR A 121 24.65 -8.06 -25.33
C THR A 121 23.24 -7.60 -25.00
N PHE A 122 23.10 -6.75 -23.97
CA PHE A 122 21.82 -6.16 -23.60
C PHE A 122 21.33 -5.16 -24.66
N LEU A 123 22.20 -4.21 -25.02
CA LEU A 123 21.94 -3.25 -26.08
C LEU A 123 22.31 -3.82 -27.46
N ALA A 124 21.74 -3.19 -28.48
CA ALA A 124 22.00 -3.51 -29.88
C ALA A 124 23.47 -3.37 -30.25
N SER A 125 23.89 -4.13 -31.26
CA SER A 125 25.28 -4.11 -31.75
C SER A 125 25.67 -2.78 -32.43
N ALA A 126 24.67 -2.00 -32.88
CA ALA A 126 24.82 -0.67 -33.48
C ALA A 126 23.54 0.18 -33.29
N PRO A 127 23.64 1.52 -33.32
CA PRO A 127 22.48 2.41 -33.30
C PRO A 127 21.47 2.07 -34.41
N GLY A 128 20.19 1.98 -34.07
CA GLY A 128 19.11 1.69 -35.04
C GLY A 128 18.91 0.20 -35.39
N LYS A 129 19.73 -0.71 -34.84
CA LYS A 129 19.46 -2.15 -34.94
C LYS A 129 18.61 -2.64 -33.77
N ASN A 130 17.73 -3.61 -34.07
CA ASN A 130 16.83 -4.24 -33.10
C ASN A 130 17.35 -5.64 -32.73
N ASP A 131 18.64 -5.75 -32.41
CA ASP A 131 19.34 -7.02 -32.22
C ASP A 131 19.93 -7.23 -30.83
N GLY A 132 19.50 -6.47 -29.81
CA GLY A 132 19.93 -6.66 -28.42
C GLY A 132 18.93 -7.49 -27.59
N ALA A 133 19.40 -8.09 -26.50
CA ALA A 133 18.51 -8.79 -25.55
C ALA A 133 17.43 -7.86 -24.96
N GLY A 134 17.71 -6.56 -24.85
CA GLY A 134 16.77 -5.53 -24.40
C GLY A 134 15.58 -5.33 -25.34
N THR A 135 15.77 -5.45 -26.66
CA THR A 135 14.68 -5.37 -27.64
C THR A 135 13.72 -6.54 -27.46
N LEU A 136 14.26 -7.76 -27.36
CA LEU A 136 13.47 -8.97 -27.13
C LEU A 136 12.74 -8.92 -25.78
N LEU A 137 13.38 -8.36 -24.76
CA LEU A 137 12.76 -8.12 -23.46
C LEU A 137 11.60 -7.13 -23.56
N ALA A 138 11.78 -6.01 -24.28
CA ALA A 138 10.72 -5.02 -24.48
C ALA A 138 9.51 -5.59 -25.24
N GLU A 139 9.75 -6.45 -26.24
CA GLU A 139 8.73 -7.18 -26.98
C GLU A 139 8.01 -8.20 -26.10
N ALA A 140 8.74 -8.95 -25.29
CA ALA A 140 8.14 -9.90 -24.34
C ALA A 140 7.25 -9.17 -23.32
N LEU A 141 7.71 -8.05 -22.75
CA LEU A 141 6.94 -7.23 -21.82
C LEU A 141 5.73 -6.53 -22.47
N ALA A 142 5.74 -6.35 -23.79
CA ALA A 142 4.60 -5.81 -24.54
C ALA A 142 3.42 -6.80 -24.65
N GLU A 143 3.68 -8.10 -24.46
CA GLU A 143 2.67 -9.14 -24.59
C GLU A 143 1.66 -9.07 -23.42
N PRO A 144 0.37 -8.76 -23.68
CA PRO A 144 -0.62 -8.60 -22.63
C PRO A 144 -0.97 -9.92 -21.95
N ASN A 145 -0.94 -11.04 -22.69
CA ASN A 145 -1.29 -12.35 -22.13
C ASN A 145 -0.14 -12.87 -21.23
N PRO A 146 -0.39 -13.17 -19.93
CA PRO A 146 0.67 -13.57 -19.01
C PRO A 146 1.42 -14.85 -19.38
N GLU A 147 0.73 -15.85 -19.91
CA GLU A 147 1.33 -17.14 -20.30
C GLU A 147 2.20 -16.97 -21.55
N LYS A 148 1.70 -16.27 -22.57
CA LYS A 148 2.48 -15.94 -23.78
C LYS A 148 3.68 -15.06 -23.45
N ARG A 149 3.51 -14.09 -22.54
CA ARG A 149 4.58 -13.24 -22.06
C ARG A 149 5.68 -14.06 -21.39
N ASP A 150 5.32 -14.95 -20.47
CA ASP A 150 6.31 -15.82 -19.81
C ASP A 150 7.00 -16.77 -20.80
N ALA A 151 6.28 -17.32 -21.78
CA ALA A 151 6.87 -18.15 -22.82
C ALA A 151 7.97 -17.38 -23.57
N ARG A 152 7.71 -16.13 -23.97
CA ARG A 152 8.71 -15.25 -24.61
C ARG A 152 9.87 -14.92 -23.66
N LEU A 153 9.60 -14.53 -22.42
CA LEU A 153 10.63 -14.23 -21.42
C LEU A 153 11.55 -15.43 -21.16
N ARG A 154 11.02 -16.64 -21.17
CA ARG A 154 11.77 -17.86 -20.93
C ARG A 154 12.73 -18.22 -22.05
N GLU A 155 12.39 -17.90 -23.30
CA GLU A 155 13.32 -18.05 -24.43
C GLU A 155 14.57 -17.18 -24.23
N LEU A 156 14.46 -16.06 -23.50
CA LEU A 156 15.57 -15.17 -23.18
C LEU A 156 16.53 -15.72 -22.12
N VAL A 157 16.22 -16.85 -21.46
CA VAL A 157 17.16 -17.51 -20.53
C VAL A 157 18.45 -17.93 -21.24
N ALA A 158 18.39 -18.17 -22.55
CA ALA A 158 19.56 -18.47 -23.36
C ALA A 158 20.40 -17.22 -23.73
N CYS A 159 19.90 -16.01 -23.47
CA CYS A 159 20.60 -14.76 -23.78
C CYS A 159 21.62 -14.40 -22.72
N LYS A 160 22.89 -14.26 -23.11
CA LYS A 160 23.96 -13.81 -22.18
C LYS A 160 23.80 -12.35 -21.78
N GLY A 161 23.11 -11.54 -22.60
CA GLY A 161 22.85 -10.13 -22.33
C GLY A 161 21.95 -9.87 -21.13
N ILE A 162 21.27 -10.89 -20.57
CA ILE A 162 20.41 -10.76 -19.39
C ILE A 162 20.84 -11.80 -18.35
N PRO A 163 21.17 -11.40 -17.10
CA PRO A 163 21.49 -12.36 -16.05
C PRO A 163 20.32 -13.31 -15.77
N GLU A 164 20.58 -14.62 -15.79
CA GLU A 164 19.55 -15.66 -15.62
C GLU A 164 18.73 -15.45 -14.34
N ALA A 165 19.39 -15.16 -13.21
CA ALA A 165 18.73 -14.98 -11.92
C ALA A 165 17.76 -13.77 -11.91
N GLU A 166 18.13 -12.67 -12.57
CA GLU A 166 17.27 -11.49 -12.71
C GLU A 166 16.07 -11.80 -13.60
N LEU A 167 16.27 -12.51 -14.70
CA LEU A 167 15.19 -12.93 -15.60
C LEU A 167 14.23 -13.91 -14.90
N VAL A 168 14.74 -14.86 -14.11
CA VAL A 168 13.92 -15.79 -13.32
C VAL A 168 13.10 -15.06 -12.26
N ALA A 169 13.70 -14.10 -11.56
CA ALA A 169 12.98 -13.28 -10.59
C ALA A 169 11.92 -12.36 -11.25
N LEU A 170 12.23 -11.80 -12.43
CA LEU A 170 11.27 -11.02 -13.22
C LEU A 170 10.08 -11.88 -13.66
N ARG A 171 10.35 -13.08 -14.19
CA ARG A 171 9.31 -14.05 -14.57
C ARG A 171 8.43 -14.42 -13.36
N GLY A 172 9.03 -14.73 -12.22
CA GLY A 172 8.30 -15.00 -10.97
C GLY A 172 7.47 -13.80 -10.48
N THR A 173 7.94 -12.57 -10.69
CA THR A 173 7.20 -11.35 -10.33
C THR A 173 5.99 -11.11 -11.23
N LEU A 174 6.07 -11.46 -12.52
CA LEU A 174 5.03 -11.22 -13.52
C LEU A 174 4.03 -12.38 -13.67
N ALA A 175 4.33 -13.55 -13.10
CA ALA A 175 3.49 -14.73 -13.10
C ALA A 175 2.32 -14.60 -12.10
N PRO A 176 1.27 -15.43 -12.22
CA PRO A 176 0.30 -15.61 -11.15
C PRO A 176 1.01 -15.95 -9.83
N PRO A 177 0.63 -15.35 -8.69
CA PRO A 177 1.33 -15.52 -7.41
C PRO A 177 1.53 -16.98 -7.03
N GLU A 178 0.51 -17.81 -7.23
CA GLU A 178 0.49 -19.24 -6.95
C GLU A 178 1.44 -20.09 -7.80
N CYS A 179 2.08 -19.50 -8.83
CA CYS A 179 3.07 -20.14 -9.69
C CYS A 179 4.48 -19.56 -9.50
N ALA A 180 4.66 -18.48 -8.74
CA ALA A 180 5.94 -17.78 -8.64
C ALA A 180 7.05 -18.68 -8.05
N ASP A 181 6.71 -19.53 -7.08
CA ASP A 181 7.64 -20.42 -6.41
C ASP A 181 8.21 -21.50 -7.33
N THR A 182 7.41 -22.04 -8.26
CA THR A 182 7.90 -23.06 -9.20
C THR A 182 8.92 -22.49 -10.19
N ILE A 183 8.78 -21.22 -10.54
CA ILE A 183 9.69 -20.51 -11.45
C ILE A 183 11.03 -20.26 -10.76
N VAL A 184 11.01 -19.81 -9.50
CA VAL A 184 12.22 -19.39 -8.78
C VAL A 184 12.87 -20.50 -7.94
N ALA A 185 12.20 -21.64 -7.77
CA ALA A 185 12.70 -22.81 -7.02
C ALA A 185 14.14 -23.23 -7.38
N PRO A 186 14.56 -23.26 -8.67
CA PRO A 186 15.93 -23.64 -9.04
C PRO A 186 17.03 -22.78 -8.41
N PHE A 187 16.70 -21.57 -7.95
CA PHE A 187 17.58 -20.69 -7.19
C PHE A 187 17.27 -20.74 -5.70
N ALA A 188 16.00 -20.60 -5.30
CA ALA A 188 15.59 -20.52 -3.90
C ALA A 188 15.97 -21.75 -3.06
N GLU A 189 16.03 -22.94 -3.68
CA GLU A 189 16.34 -24.19 -2.98
C GLU A 189 17.84 -24.51 -2.95
N SER A 190 18.68 -23.71 -3.61
CA SER A 190 20.13 -23.90 -3.66
C SER A 190 20.85 -22.80 -2.89
N SER A 191 21.32 -23.11 -1.68
CA SER A 191 22.11 -22.15 -0.89
C SER A 191 23.36 -21.66 -1.61
N ALA A 192 24.02 -22.52 -2.40
CA ALA A 192 25.17 -22.14 -3.21
C ALA A 192 24.80 -21.09 -4.27
N LYS A 193 23.67 -21.26 -4.96
CA LYS A 193 23.20 -20.27 -5.93
C LYS A 193 22.79 -18.97 -5.24
N LEU A 194 22.05 -19.03 -4.13
CA LEU A 194 21.63 -17.84 -3.39
C LEU A 194 22.82 -17.03 -2.88
N GLY A 195 23.85 -17.70 -2.33
CA GLY A 195 25.06 -17.04 -1.84
C GLY A 195 25.90 -16.38 -2.92
N ALA A 196 25.71 -16.73 -4.20
CA ALA A 196 26.39 -16.14 -5.34
C ALA A 196 25.67 -14.90 -5.92
N LEU A 197 24.46 -14.58 -5.45
CA LEU A 197 23.68 -13.45 -5.95
C LEU A 197 23.92 -12.17 -5.16
N ASP A 198 23.60 -11.03 -5.78
CA ASP A 198 23.34 -9.80 -5.04
C ASP A 198 22.31 -10.07 -3.93
N LYS A 199 22.58 -9.57 -2.72
CA LYS A 199 21.75 -9.86 -1.55
C LYS A 199 20.31 -9.46 -1.77
N ARG A 200 20.05 -8.29 -2.36
CA ARG A 200 18.68 -7.83 -2.61
C ARG A 200 17.94 -8.79 -3.57
N LEU A 201 18.60 -9.26 -4.63
CA LEU A 201 18.02 -10.25 -5.55
C LEU A 201 17.74 -11.59 -4.84
N ALA A 202 18.67 -12.06 -4.01
CA ALA A 202 18.50 -13.29 -3.23
C ALA A 202 17.26 -13.21 -2.32
N HIS A 203 17.09 -12.09 -1.60
CA HIS A 203 15.90 -11.84 -0.78
C HIS A 203 14.62 -11.78 -1.63
N THR A 204 14.64 -11.15 -2.80
CA THR A 204 13.47 -11.12 -3.70
C THR A 204 13.09 -12.51 -4.20
N ILE A 205 14.06 -13.33 -4.62
CA ILE A 205 13.84 -14.72 -5.08
C ILE A 205 13.20 -15.56 -3.97
N VAL A 206 13.74 -15.48 -2.76
CA VAL A 206 13.19 -16.21 -1.61
C VAL A 206 11.81 -15.69 -1.23
N GLY A 207 11.60 -14.37 -1.30
CA GLY A 207 10.29 -13.76 -1.07
C GLY A 207 9.23 -14.26 -2.05
N LEU A 208 9.56 -14.34 -3.34
CA LEU A 208 8.69 -14.91 -4.38
C LEU A 208 8.38 -16.39 -4.13
N TRP A 209 9.38 -17.17 -3.69
CA TRP A 209 9.21 -18.59 -3.36
C TRP A 209 8.26 -18.81 -2.17
N LEU A 210 8.42 -18.05 -1.09
CA LEU A 210 7.51 -18.10 0.06
C LEU A 210 6.11 -17.59 -0.31
N ALA A 211 6.03 -16.52 -1.09
CA ALA A 211 4.77 -15.96 -1.56
C ALA A 211 3.94 -16.94 -2.39
N GLY A 212 4.55 -17.71 -3.30
CA GLY A 212 3.81 -18.72 -4.06
C GLY A 212 3.21 -19.82 -3.20
N ASN A 213 3.92 -20.23 -2.15
CA ASN A 213 3.40 -21.18 -1.17
C ASN A 213 2.28 -20.56 -0.32
N LEU A 214 2.43 -19.32 0.13
CA LEU A 214 1.39 -18.59 0.85
C LEU A 214 0.14 -18.41 -0.01
N ALA A 215 0.28 -18.06 -1.29
CA ALA A 215 -0.82 -17.86 -2.23
C ALA A 215 -1.72 -19.10 -2.36
N ARG A 216 -1.14 -20.31 -2.19
CA ARG A 216 -1.88 -21.58 -2.18
C ARG A 216 -2.36 -22.03 -0.80
N ALA A 217 -1.87 -21.41 0.27
CA ALA A 217 -2.29 -21.71 1.63
C ALA A 217 -3.78 -21.41 1.82
N VAL A 218 -4.38 -22.10 2.78
CA VAL A 218 -5.81 -21.98 3.11
C VAL A 218 -6.70 -22.38 1.92
N PRO A 219 -6.59 -23.66 1.45
CA PRO A 219 -7.44 -24.18 0.39
C PRO A 219 -8.90 -24.24 0.85
N ALA A 220 -9.80 -24.72 -0.01
CA ALA A 220 -11.18 -24.98 0.37
C ALA A 220 -11.26 -25.84 1.66
N ILE A 221 -12.25 -25.56 2.51
CA ILE A 221 -12.49 -26.35 3.71
C ILE A 221 -12.86 -27.79 3.34
N PRO A 222 -12.64 -28.77 4.23
CA PRO A 222 -13.20 -30.10 4.08
C PRO A 222 -14.71 -30.01 3.83
N ARG A 223 -15.24 -30.91 2.99
CA ARG A 223 -16.67 -30.99 2.71
C ARG A 223 -17.35 -31.96 3.67
N MET A 224 -18.52 -31.56 4.17
CA MET A 224 -19.41 -32.43 4.93
C MET A 224 -20.51 -32.95 4.01
N SER A 225 -20.80 -34.24 4.10
CA SER A 225 -21.97 -34.84 3.45
C SER A 225 -23.18 -34.83 4.39
N PRO A 226 -24.42 -34.82 3.87
CA PRO A 226 -25.62 -34.97 4.69
C PRO A 226 -25.56 -36.22 5.59
N PRO A 227 -26.21 -36.22 6.77
CA PRO A 227 -27.16 -35.20 7.25
C PRO A 227 -26.49 -34.03 8.00
N PHE A 228 -27.02 -32.80 7.86
CA PHE A 228 -26.52 -31.60 8.55
C PHE A 228 -27.27 -31.33 9.86
N THR A 229 -27.33 -32.32 10.75
CA THR A 229 -27.88 -32.12 12.11
C THR A 229 -26.94 -31.27 12.96
N LYS A 230 -27.44 -30.68 14.06
CA LYS A 230 -26.61 -29.87 14.97
C LYS A 230 -25.42 -30.67 15.49
N GLU A 231 -25.62 -31.92 15.87
CA GLU A 231 -24.62 -32.83 16.40
C GLU A 231 -23.59 -33.22 15.33
N ALA A 232 -24.06 -33.50 14.11
CA ALA A 232 -23.20 -33.86 12.99
C ALA A 232 -22.30 -32.68 12.58
N VAL A 233 -22.86 -31.48 12.49
CA VAL A 233 -22.11 -30.24 12.19
C VAL A 233 -21.14 -29.90 13.32
N ALA A 234 -21.54 -30.06 14.59
CA ALA A 234 -20.64 -29.83 15.73
C ALA A 234 -19.44 -30.78 15.70
N LYS A 235 -19.66 -32.08 15.46
CA LYS A 235 -18.59 -33.08 15.33
C LYS A 235 -17.69 -32.77 14.13
N PHE A 236 -18.26 -32.36 13.00
CA PHE A 236 -17.49 -31.96 11.82
C PHE A 236 -16.63 -30.71 12.08
N THR A 237 -17.17 -29.74 12.80
CA THR A 237 -16.46 -28.51 13.17
C THR A 237 -15.30 -28.79 14.13
N GLN A 238 -15.53 -29.62 15.15
CA GLN A 238 -14.52 -29.94 16.17
C GLN A 238 -13.47 -30.95 15.71
N GLY A 239 -13.74 -31.72 14.65
CA GLY A 239 -12.80 -32.66 14.05
C GLY A 239 -12.18 -32.10 12.76
N PRO A 240 -12.72 -32.46 11.57
CA PRO A 240 -12.16 -32.07 10.27
C PRO A 240 -11.82 -30.57 10.12
N ILE A 241 -12.72 -29.66 10.48
CA ILE A 241 -12.49 -28.22 10.32
C ILE A 241 -11.40 -27.72 11.28
N LYS A 242 -11.42 -28.15 12.54
CA LYS A 242 -10.39 -27.78 13.53
C LYS A 242 -8.99 -28.27 13.11
N THR A 243 -8.89 -29.50 12.62
CA THR A 243 -7.63 -30.06 12.11
C THR A 243 -7.15 -29.30 10.88
N TRP A 244 -8.04 -29.05 9.92
CA TRP A 244 -7.72 -28.24 8.74
C TRP A 244 -7.25 -26.84 9.14
N PHE A 245 -7.99 -26.15 10.01
CA PHE A 245 -7.69 -24.78 10.43
C PHE A 245 -6.33 -24.70 11.14
N SER A 246 -6.09 -25.57 12.12
CA SER A 246 -4.81 -25.58 12.86
C SER A 246 -3.61 -25.93 11.97
N THR A 247 -3.79 -26.85 11.01
CA THR A 247 -2.75 -27.22 10.05
C THR A 247 -2.40 -26.04 9.13
N GLN A 248 -3.41 -25.41 8.53
CA GLN A 248 -3.20 -24.25 7.66
C GLN A 248 -2.67 -23.04 8.44
N ALA A 249 -3.16 -22.83 9.67
CA ALA A 249 -2.74 -21.75 10.55
C ALA A 249 -1.25 -21.83 10.85
N THR A 250 -0.78 -23.04 11.16
CA THR A 250 0.64 -23.31 11.44
C THR A 250 1.46 -23.09 10.18
N ALA A 251 0.99 -23.55 9.02
CA ALA A 251 1.70 -23.35 7.76
C ALA A 251 1.87 -21.88 7.40
N VAL A 252 0.82 -21.07 7.53
CA VAL A 252 0.88 -19.62 7.28
C VAL A 252 1.81 -18.93 8.30
N ASP A 253 1.76 -19.31 9.57
CA ASP A 253 2.63 -18.74 10.62
C ASP A 253 4.11 -19.07 10.37
N GLU A 254 4.43 -20.32 10.01
CA GLU A 254 5.80 -20.74 9.66
C GLU A 254 6.35 -19.98 8.44
N LEU A 255 5.57 -19.90 7.35
CA LEU A 255 5.94 -19.15 6.15
C LEU A 255 6.10 -17.65 6.42
N SER A 256 5.21 -17.07 7.23
CA SER A 256 5.27 -15.66 7.63
C SER A 256 6.51 -15.37 8.48
N LYS A 257 6.88 -16.26 9.41
CA LYS A 257 8.12 -16.13 10.21
C LYS A 257 9.38 -16.17 9.35
N LEU A 258 9.42 -17.07 8.36
CA LEU A 258 10.50 -17.08 7.36
C LEU A 258 10.53 -15.76 6.58
N GLY A 259 9.38 -15.27 6.15
CA GLY A 259 9.24 -13.97 5.49
C GLY A 259 9.74 -12.79 6.30
N ALA A 260 9.43 -12.76 7.61
CA ALA A 260 9.84 -11.69 8.52
C ALA A 260 11.37 -11.63 8.68
N SER A 261 12.08 -12.73 8.44
CA SER A 261 13.55 -12.76 8.44
C SER A 261 14.18 -12.14 7.18
N LEU A 262 13.39 -11.92 6.11
CA LEU A 262 13.86 -11.26 4.89
C LEU A 262 14.06 -9.75 5.09
N GLU A 263 14.58 -9.10 4.05
CA GLU A 263 14.78 -7.66 3.97
C GLU A 263 14.32 -7.13 2.61
N GLY A 264 14.07 -5.81 2.54
CA GLY A 264 13.68 -5.12 1.32
C GLY A 264 12.44 -5.73 0.66
N GLN A 265 12.48 -5.87 -0.66
CA GLN A 265 11.34 -6.27 -1.46
C GLN A 265 10.86 -7.70 -1.12
N GLY A 266 11.79 -8.61 -0.81
CA GLY A 266 11.47 -9.98 -0.42
C GLY A 266 10.55 -10.05 0.79
N ARG A 267 10.84 -9.27 1.83
CA ARG A 267 9.99 -9.17 3.03
C ARG A 267 8.62 -8.59 2.70
N ALA A 268 8.59 -7.51 1.92
CA ALA A 268 7.35 -6.84 1.53
C ALA A 268 6.38 -7.78 0.79
N ILE A 269 6.91 -8.55 -0.16
CA ILE A 269 6.17 -9.54 -0.95
C ILE A 269 5.52 -10.58 -0.03
N VAL A 270 6.29 -11.15 0.89
CA VAL A 270 5.80 -12.20 1.79
C VAL A 270 4.78 -11.64 2.78
N ALA A 271 5.01 -10.44 3.32
CA ALA A 271 4.09 -9.81 4.26
C ALA A 271 2.70 -9.57 3.65
N ILE A 272 2.63 -9.12 2.39
CA ILE A 272 1.35 -8.95 1.68
C ILE A 272 0.66 -10.31 1.46
N GLU A 273 1.38 -11.32 0.97
CA GLU A 273 0.78 -12.64 0.72
C GLU A 273 0.37 -13.36 2.00
N ALA A 274 1.09 -13.16 3.11
CA ALA A 274 0.69 -13.64 4.42
C ALA A 274 -0.61 -12.94 4.87
N GLY A 275 -0.71 -11.63 4.65
CA GLY A 275 -1.93 -10.87 4.93
C GLY A 275 -3.14 -11.39 4.15
N LEU A 276 -2.97 -11.66 2.86
CA LEU A 276 -3.98 -12.27 2.00
C LEU A 276 -4.34 -13.69 2.44
N ALA A 277 -3.37 -14.49 2.89
CA ALA A 277 -3.62 -15.84 3.41
C ALA A 277 -4.44 -15.82 4.71
N ASP A 278 -4.16 -14.91 5.64
CA ASP A 278 -4.97 -14.73 6.85
C ASP A 278 -6.41 -14.31 6.50
N MET A 279 -6.59 -13.47 5.47
CA MET A 279 -7.93 -13.09 5.01
C MET A 279 -8.68 -14.21 4.28
N ARG A 280 -7.98 -15.12 3.61
CA ARG A 280 -8.61 -16.35 3.08
C ARG A 280 -9.26 -17.18 4.18
N PHE A 281 -8.74 -17.22 5.42
CA PHE A 281 -9.44 -17.91 6.52
C PHE A 281 -10.81 -17.31 6.80
N VAL A 282 -10.93 -15.98 6.73
CA VAL A 282 -12.20 -15.27 6.95
C VAL A 282 -13.19 -15.64 5.85
N GLU A 283 -12.73 -15.66 4.60
CA GLU A 283 -13.55 -16.08 3.45
C GLU A 283 -14.01 -17.54 3.59
N ARG A 284 -13.09 -18.44 3.97
CA ARG A 284 -13.38 -19.88 4.17
C ARG A 284 -14.26 -20.18 5.38
N ALA A 285 -14.21 -19.37 6.44
CA ALA A 285 -15.05 -19.56 7.61
C ALA A 285 -16.54 -19.46 7.27
N ARG A 286 -16.90 -18.64 6.27
CA ARG A 286 -18.29 -18.48 5.80
C ARG A 286 -18.82 -19.68 5.04
N GLU A 287 -17.94 -20.59 4.61
CA GLU A 287 -18.30 -21.85 3.96
C GLU A 287 -18.65 -22.96 4.96
N VAL A 288 -18.41 -22.75 6.26
CA VAL A 288 -18.68 -23.76 7.30
C VAL A 288 -20.18 -24.11 7.30
N PRO A 289 -20.54 -25.42 7.28
CA PRO A 289 -21.93 -25.84 7.19
C PRO A 289 -22.80 -25.29 8.32
N ILE A 290 -23.97 -24.76 7.95
CA ILE A 290 -25.02 -24.39 8.90
C ILE A 290 -25.92 -25.62 9.13
N PRO A 291 -26.27 -25.99 10.38
CA PRO A 291 -27.25 -27.03 10.66
C PRO A 291 -28.59 -26.75 9.99
N ASP A 292 -29.25 -27.78 9.46
CA ASP A 292 -30.52 -27.62 8.72
C ASP A 292 -31.63 -27.03 9.58
N ALA A 293 -31.61 -27.28 10.89
CA ALA A 293 -32.52 -26.66 11.85
C ALA A 293 -32.34 -25.13 11.96
N TRP A 294 -31.12 -24.62 11.78
CA TRP A 294 -30.81 -23.19 11.85
C TRP A 294 -31.03 -22.49 10.52
N LYS A 295 -30.85 -23.18 9.38
CA LYS A 295 -31.12 -22.59 8.05
C LYS A 295 -32.58 -22.14 7.87
N LYS A 296 -33.52 -22.79 8.56
CA LYS A 296 -34.95 -22.48 8.48
C LYS A 296 -35.33 -21.19 9.22
N ASP A 297 -34.44 -20.68 10.07
CA ASP A 297 -34.62 -19.46 10.85
C ASP A 297 -33.55 -18.43 10.43
N PRO A 298 -33.92 -17.37 9.69
CA PRO A 298 -32.98 -16.36 9.22
C PRO A 298 -32.21 -15.66 10.35
N GLU A 299 -32.84 -15.44 11.51
CA GLU A 299 -32.21 -14.77 12.65
C GLU A 299 -31.12 -15.65 13.25
N ILE A 300 -31.42 -16.93 13.47
CA ILE A 300 -30.43 -17.89 14.00
C ILE A 300 -29.28 -18.10 13.00
N ALA A 301 -29.59 -18.18 11.70
CA ALA A 301 -28.57 -18.28 10.67
C ALA A 301 -27.63 -17.05 10.66
N GLN A 302 -28.18 -15.86 10.86
CA GLN A 302 -27.41 -14.62 10.97
C GLN A 302 -26.54 -14.59 12.22
N ILE A 303 -27.08 -14.96 13.40
CA ILE A 303 -26.32 -15.05 14.65
C ILE A 303 -25.13 -16.01 14.49
N TYR A 304 -25.35 -17.16 13.85
CA TYR A 304 -24.29 -18.12 13.58
C TYR A 304 -23.17 -17.54 12.70
N GLN A 305 -23.52 -16.86 11.61
CA GLN A 305 -22.55 -16.22 10.73
C GLN A 305 -21.79 -15.07 11.42
N GLN A 306 -22.48 -14.28 12.25
CA GLN A 306 -21.82 -13.25 13.06
C GLN A 306 -20.82 -13.86 14.05
N ALA A 307 -21.16 -14.96 14.69
CA ALA A 307 -20.25 -15.65 15.61
C ALA A 307 -19.01 -16.21 14.88
N LEU A 308 -19.17 -16.73 13.65
CA LEU A 308 -18.04 -17.15 12.82
C LEU A 308 -17.14 -15.96 12.45
N ASP A 309 -17.72 -14.85 11.99
CA ASP A 309 -16.98 -13.64 11.64
C ASP A 309 -16.27 -13.02 12.86
N GLN A 310 -16.86 -13.09 14.06
CA GLN A 310 -16.25 -12.67 15.32
C GLN A 310 -15.09 -13.58 15.73
N ALA A 311 -15.24 -14.90 15.58
CA ALA A 311 -14.17 -15.85 15.86
C ALA A 311 -12.96 -15.65 14.92
N MET A 312 -13.18 -15.10 13.73
CA MET A 312 -12.14 -14.78 12.76
C MET A 312 -11.48 -13.41 12.98
N GLU A 313 -11.87 -12.63 13.98
CA GLU A 313 -11.28 -11.31 14.26
C GLU A 313 -9.75 -11.35 14.46
N PRO A 314 -9.17 -12.32 15.19
CA PRO A 314 -7.71 -12.44 15.30
C PRO A 314 -7.01 -12.67 13.94
N ARG A 315 -7.70 -13.30 12.98
CA ARG A 315 -7.18 -13.48 11.61
C ARG A 315 -7.24 -12.18 10.83
N LYS A 316 -8.33 -11.42 10.93
CA LYS A 316 -8.44 -10.08 10.30
C LYS A 316 -7.34 -9.13 10.80
N VAL A 317 -7.09 -9.11 12.11
CA VAL A 317 -6.03 -8.30 12.72
C VAL A 317 -4.65 -8.69 12.18
N ARG A 318 -4.32 -9.99 12.16
CA ARG A 318 -3.05 -10.46 11.56
C ARG A 318 -2.96 -10.11 10.08
N GLY A 319 -4.03 -10.35 9.33
CA GLY A 319 -4.13 -10.05 7.90
C GLY A 319 -3.84 -8.58 7.59
N ARG A 320 -4.48 -7.69 8.35
CA ARG A 320 -4.26 -6.25 8.30
C ARG A 320 -2.82 -5.87 8.61
N ASP A 321 -2.28 -6.33 9.74
CA ASP A 321 -0.95 -5.91 10.22
C ASP A 321 0.17 -6.39 9.28
N ALA A 322 0.02 -7.59 8.72
CA ALA A 322 0.94 -8.11 7.70
C ALA A 322 0.87 -7.30 6.39
N ALA A 323 -0.34 -6.99 5.89
CA ALA A 323 -0.51 -6.15 4.71
C ALA A 323 0.08 -4.74 4.91
N LEU A 324 -0.16 -4.13 6.08
CA LEU A 324 0.41 -2.82 6.45
C LEU A 324 1.94 -2.84 6.51
N THR A 325 2.53 -3.93 7.01
CA THR A 325 3.99 -4.12 7.03
C THR A 325 4.54 -4.16 5.60
N GLY A 326 3.91 -4.90 4.70
CA GLY A 326 4.33 -4.97 3.31
C GLY A 326 4.18 -3.64 2.55
N LEU A 327 3.09 -2.90 2.80
CA LEU A 327 2.91 -1.55 2.26
C LEU A 327 3.98 -0.58 2.76
N HIS A 328 4.31 -0.63 4.05
CA HIS A 328 5.40 0.18 4.61
C HIS A 328 6.74 -0.12 3.94
N ASP A 329 7.07 -1.39 3.74
CA ASP A 329 8.33 -1.78 3.11
C ASP A 329 8.39 -1.38 1.64
N PHE A 330 7.32 -1.56 0.87
CA PHE A 330 7.25 -1.05 -0.50
C PHE A 330 7.32 0.47 -0.58
N ALA A 331 6.69 1.19 0.34
CA ALA A 331 6.83 2.65 0.43
C ALA A 331 8.29 3.06 0.68
N SER A 332 8.98 2.36 1.60
CA SER A 332 10.39 2.61 1.90
C SER A 332 11.32 2.37 0.70
N LEU A 333 10.92 1.49 -0.22
CA LEU A 333 11.61 1.22 -1.49
C LEU A 333 11.16 2.13 -2.63
N GLY A 334 9.99 2.75 -2.52
CA GLY A 334 9.50 3.79 -3.44
C GLY A 334 8.71 3.21 -4.60
N ILE A 335 8.23 1.99 -4.43
CA ILE A 335 7.47 1.29 -5.46
C ILE A 335 6.09 1.93 -5.55
N MET A 336 5.72 2.45 -6.71
CA MET A 336 4.36 2.96 -6.96
C MET A 336 3.52 1.98 -7.76
N GLN A 337 4.11 1.34 -8.77
CA GLN A 337 3.42 0.39 -9.64
C GLN A 337 3.76 -1.05 -9.26
N ASP A 338 2.85 -1.71 -8.53
CA ASP A 338 2.93 -3.13 -8.25
C ASP A 338 1.53 -3.71 -7.94
N ALA A 339 1.17 -4.82 -8.60
CA ALA A 339 -0.13 -5.47 -8.40
C ALA A 339 -0.37 -5.90 -6.94
N ARG A 340 0.70 -6.18 -6.19
CA ARG A 340 0.62 -6.56 -4.77
C ARG A 340 0.19 -5.38 -3.90
N VAL A 341 0.62 -4.16 -4.22
CA VAL A 341 0.17 -2.94 -3.53
C VAL A 341 -1.33 -2.76 -3.71
N ALA A 342 -1.83 -2.89 -4.95
CA ALA A 342 -3.26 -2.80 -5.24
C ALA A 342 -4.07 -3.89 -4.48
N ARG A 343 -3.60 -5.14 -4.46
CA ARG A 343 -4.26 -6.21 -3.69
C ARG A 343 -4.27 -5.94 -2.18
N ALA A 344 -3.16 -5.48 -1.62
CA ALA A 344 -3.07 -5.15 -0.19
C ALA A 344 -4.02 -4.00 0.18
N ARG A 345 -4.07 -2.95 -0.64
CA ARG A 345 -5.02 -1.85 -0.45
C ARG A 345 -6.47 -2.31 -0.59
N GLN A 346 -6.80 -3.12 -1.60
CA GLN A 346 -8.14 -3.69 -1.75
C GLN A 346 -8.55 -4.55 -0.54
N LEU A 347 -7.63 -5.34 0.01
CA LEU A 347 -7.85 -6.12 1.23
C LEU A 347 -8.19 -5.20 2.42
N LEU A 348 -7.39 -4.15 2.64
CA LEU A 348 -7.60 -3.20 3.73
C LEU A 348 -8.89 -2.40 3.54
N SER A 349 -9.20 -2.03 2.30
CA SER A 349 -10.43 -1.34 1.91
C SER A 349 -11.65 -2.20 2.25
N LYS A 350 -11.65 -3.49 1.90
CA LYS A 350 -12.72 -4.45 2.27
C LYS A 350 -12.91 -4.61 3.78
N LEU A 351 -11.82 -4.68 4.53
CA LEU A 351 -11.87 -4.83 6.01
C LEU A 351 -12.55 -3.66 6.71
N TYR A 352 -12.54 -2.48 6.10
CA TYR A 352 -12.95 -1.22 6.74
C TYR A 352 -14.01 -0.46 5.93
N GLY A 353 -14.77 -1.13 5.06
CA GLY A 353 -15.88 -0.51 4.33
C GLY A 353 -15.44 0.59 3.35
N GLY A 354 -14.30 0.43 2.69
CA GLY A 354 -13.89 1.24 1.55
C GLY A 354 -13.25 2.59 1.84
N SER A 355 -13.38 3.13 3.05
CA SER A 355 -13.30 4.59 3.21
C SER A 355 -11.94 5.14 3.65
N ARG A 356 -11.02 4.28 4.12
CA ARG A 356 -9.81 4.76 4.80
C ARG A 356 -8.56 4.72 3.92
N ILE A 357 -8.12 3.53 3.52
CA ILE A 357 -6.84 3.36 2.80
C ILE A 357 -6.78 4.00 1.40
N ASP A 358 -7.94 4.37 0.83
CA ASP A 358 -8.04 4.98 -0.49
C ASP A 358 -8.40 6.49 -0.42
N GLY A 359 -8.47 7.07 0.78
CA GLY A 359 -8.95 8.44 0.98
C GLY A 359 -8.17 9.49 0.17
N LEU A 360 -6.84 9.39 0.11
CA LEU A 360 -6.03 10.38 -0.63
C LEU A 360 -6.04 10.20 -2.16
N ASP A 361 -6.59 9.10 -2.70
CA ASP A 361 -6.73 8.92 -4.14
C ASP A 361 -7.70 9.94 -4.76
N GLY A 362 -8.55 10.54 -3.93
CA GLY A 362 -9.46 11.60 -4.35
C GLY A 362 -8.75 12.90 -4.75
N LEU A 363 -7.54 13.15 -4.23
CA LEU A 363 -6.79 14.39 -4.50
C LEU A 363 -6.41 14.53 -5.96
N LEU A 364 -6.53 15.75 -6.47
CA LEU A 364 -6.18 16.12 -7.82
C LEU A 364 -4.77 16.71 -7.85
N LEU A 365 -3.98 16.30 -8.84
CA LEU A 365 -2.68 16.92 -9.08
C LEU A 365 -2.75 17.67 -10.42
N PRO A 366 -1.91 18.71 -10.63
CA PRO A 366 -1.71 19.32 -11.94
C PRO A 366 -1.42 18.25 -13.01
N PRO A 367 -1.57 18.50 -14.31
CA PRO A 367 -1.23 17.53 -15.34
C PRO A 367 0.27 17.14 -15.27
N LYS A 368 0.62 15.94 -15.77
CA LYS A 368 2.03 15.55 -15.84
C LYS A 368 2.75 16.47 -16.84
N PRO A 369 3.95 16.98 -16.53
CA PRO A 369 4.75 17.68 -17.52
C PRO A 369 4.93 16.80 -18.76
N GLU A 370 4.75 17.38 -19.95
CA GLU A 370 4.92 16.60 -21.18
C GLU A 370 6.37 16.12 -21.33
N ALA A 371 6.52 14.83 -21.63
CA ALA A 371 7.80 14.26 -21.98
C ALA A 371 8.22 14.80 -23.36
N LYS A 372 9.41 15.41 -23.46
CA LYS A 372 9.96 15.88 -24.73
C LYS A 372 10.89 14.82 -25.32
N GLY A 373 10.68 14.48 -26.58
CA GLY A 373 11.58 13.63 -27.38
C GLY A 373 11.08 12.19 -27.64
N PRO A 374 11.69 11.48 -28.60
CA PRO A 374 11.34 10.09 -28.90
C PRO A 374 11.77 9.18 -27.73
N ALA A 375 10.92 8.21 -27.37
CA ALA A 375 11.26 7.23 -26.34
C ALA A 375 12.36 6.29 -26.84
N SER A 376 13.50 6.27 -26.15
CA SER A 376 14.54 5.27 -26.40
C SER A 376 14.07 3.87 -25.96
N LEU A 377 14.83 2.83 -26.33
CA LEU A 377 14.56 1.47 -25.88
C LEU A 377 14.64 1.37 -24.35
N GLU A 378 15.64 2.03 -23.75
CA GLU A 378 15.85 2.12 -22.30
C GLU A 378 14.64 2.75 -21.62
N HIS A 379 14.15 3.88 -22.12
CA HIS A 379 12.94 4.54 -21.58
C HIS A 379 11.71 3.64 -21.71
N THR A 380 11.58 2.92 -22.82
CA THR A 380 10.49 1.96 -23.03
C THR A 380 10.55 0.80 -22.03
N LEU A 381 11.75 0.26 -21.79
CA LEU A 381 11.98 -0.81 -20.82
C LEU A 381 11.70 -0.35 -19.40
N LEU A 382 12.21 0.82 -19.00
CA LEU A 382 11.98 1.39 -17.68
C LEU A 382 10.48 1.59 -17.39
N ARG A 383 9.68 1.97 -18.39
CA ARG A 383 8.22 2.11 -18.25
C ARG A 383 7.46 0.79 -18.13
N ARG A 384 8.06 -0.34 -18.53
CA ARG A 384 7.39 -1.65 -18.59
C ARG A 384 7.89 -2.64 -17.53
N LEU A 385 9.12 -2.47 -17.09
CA LEU A 385 9.71 -3.31 -16.05
C LEU A 385 9.10 -2.95 -14.69
N PRO A 386 8.84 -3.94 -13.82
CA PRO A 386 8.57 -3.64 -12.43
C PRO A 386 9.74 -2.85 -11.85
N PHE A 387 9.42 -1.85 -11.04
CA PHE A 387 10.38 -0.85 -10.52
C PHE A 387 11.71 -1.43 -10.04
N SER A 388 11.67 -2.54 -9.29
CA SER A 388 12.85 -3.21 -8.74
C SER A 388 13.85 -3.74 -9.77
N PHE A 389 13.41 -3.97 -11.01
CA PHE A 389 14.23 -4.51 -12.10
C PHE A 389 14.73 -3.44 -13.07
N GLY A 390 14.12 -2.25 -13.09
CA GLY A 390 14.48 -1.17 -14.00
C GLY A 390 15.98 -0.82 -13.92
N GLU A 391 16.45 -0.40 -12.74
CA GLU A 391 17.86 -0.04 -12.52
C GLU A 391 18.83 -1.23 -12.59
N ARG A 392 18.33 -2.47 -12.45
CA ARG A 392 19.17 -3.69 -12.49
C ARG A 392 19.50 -4.12 -13.91
N LEU A 393 18.50 -4.04 -14.79
CA LEU A 393 18.59 -4.50 -16.17
C LEU A 393 19.01 -3.37 -17.11
N VAL A 394 18.49 -2.16 -16.90
CA VAL A 394 18.82 -0.98 -17.71
C VAL A 394 19.95 -0.22 -17.04
N LYS A 395 21.19 -0.57 -17.39
CA LYS A 395 22.40 0.05 -16.83
C LYS A 395 22.69 1.40 -17.50
N GLU A 396 23.14 2.37 -16.69
CA GLU A 396 23.66 3.68 -17.13
C GLU A 396 22.78 4.44 -18.16
N PRO A 397 21.47 4.59 -17.90
CA PRO A 397 20.64 5.42 -18.76
C PRO A 397 21.10 6.88 -18.66
N ALA A 398 20.98 7.63 -19.75
CA ALA A 398 21.11 9.07 -19.71
C ALA A 398 20.05 9.63 -18.74
N HIS A 399 20.48 10.36 -17.69
CA HIS A 399 19.58 10.93 -16.69
C HIS A 399 18.88 12.20 -17.19
N ASP A 400 18.29 12.13 -18.37
CA ASP A 400 17.53 13.22 -18.98
C ASP A 400 16.08 13.27 -18.45
N ALA A 401 15.29 14.23 -18.94
CA ALA A 401 13.90 14.39 -18.53
C ALA A 401 13.03 13.16 -18.90
N ALA A 402 13.32 12.49 -20.02
CA ALA A 402 12.55 11.33 -20.47
C ALA A 402 12.87 10.08 -19.63
N TYR A 403 14.10 9.95 -19.14
CA TYR A 403 14.47 8.97 -18.13
C TYR A 403 13.72 9.20 -16.82
N LEU A 404 13.72 10.44 -16.32
CA LEU A 404 12.98 10.79 -15.10
C LEU A 404 11.49 10.47 -15.25
N ASP A 405 10.86 10.84 -16.37
CA ASP A 405 9.46 10.51 -16.62
C ASP A 405 9.24 8.99 -16.66
N ALA A 406 10.13 8.22 -17.29
CA ALA A 406 10.03 6.77 -17.36
C ALA A 406 10.13 6.08 -15.99
N VAL A 407 11.03 6.56 -15.12
CA VAL A 407 11.28 5.92 -13.83
C VAL A 407 10.28 6.38 -12.77
N LEU A 408 9.96 7.68 -12.73
CA LEU A 408 9.02 8.25 -11.77
C LEU A 408 7.59 7.77 -11.98
N ASP A 409 7.25 7.23 -13.15
CA ASP A 409 5.97 6.54 -13.35
C ASP A 409 5.89 5.20 -12.64
N GLN A 410 7.03 4.50 -12.47
CA GLN A 410 7.10 3.19 -11.80
C GLN A 410 7.33 3.31 -10.29
N GLY A 411 8.09 4.32 -9.87
CA GLY A 411 8.46 4.52 -8.47
C GLY A 411 9.47 5.65 -8.28
N LEU A 412 9.89 5.87 -7.03
CA LEU A 412 10.85 6.92 -6.66
C LEU A 412 12.18 6.31 -6.20
N PRO A 413 13.21 6.27 -7.08
CA PRO A 413 14.47 5.62 -6.76
C PRO A 413 15.24 6.29 -5.64
N PRO A 414 16.01 5.53 -4.85
CA PRO A 414 16.87 6.07 -3.81
C PRO A 414 17.74 7.26 -4.23
N ALA A 415 18.26 7.25 -5.47
CA ALA A 415 19.10 8.32 -6.01
C ALA A 415 18.37 9.67 -6.08
N PHE A 416 17.06 9.66 -6.33
CA PHE A 416 16.21 10.85 -6.45
C PHE A 416 15.48 11.22 -5.16
N ARG A 417 15.82 10.55 -4.06
CA ARG A 417 15.21 10.85 -2.76
C ARG A 417 15.97 11.89 -1.94
N GLY A 418 17.21 12.20 -2.31
CA GLY A 418 17.90 13.34 -1.73
C GLY A 418 17.25 14.65 -2.16
N THR A 419 17.47 15.70 -1.37
CA THR A 419 17.11 17.08 -1.74
C THR A 419 18.29 17.86 -2.35
N ASN A 420 19.49 17.29 -2.28
CA ASN A 420 20.72 17.95 -2.74
C ASN A 420 20.88 17.85 -4.26
N GLY A 421 21.13 18.98 -4.92
CA GLY A 421 21.47 19.03 -6.36
C GLY A 421 20.27 18.88 -7.31
N VAL A 422 19.03 18.97 -6.81
CA VAL A 422 17.84 18.98 -7.65
C VAL A 422 17.67 20.35 -8.30
N ASP A 423 17.81 20.41 -9.62
CA ASP A 423 17.53 21.59 -10.42
C ASP A 423 16.04 21.95 -10.40
N VAL A 424 15.74 23.25 -10.49
CA VAL A 424 14.38 23.81 -10.62
C VAL A 424 13.62 23.13 -11.76
N ALA A 425 14.32 22.80 -12.86
CA ALA A 425 13.75 22.10 -14.02
C ALA A 425 13.15 20.71 -13.69
N HIS A 426 13.57 20.09 -12.59
CA HIS A 426 13.10 18.78 -12.14
C HIS A 426 12.18 18.84 -10.92
N PHE A 427 11.99 20.01 -10.31
CA PHE A 427 11.18 20.16 -9.09
C PHE A 427 9.78 19.59 -9.25
N GLU A 428 9.05 19.99 -10.30
CA GLU A 428 7.66 19.58 -10.50
C GLU A 428 7.50 18.06 -10.67
N ARG A 429 8.40 17.42 -11.42
CA ARG A 429 8.41 15.96 -11.61
C ARG A 429 8.60 15.22 -10.30
N LEU A 430 9.59 15.65 -9.51
CA LEU A 430 9.91 15.03 -8.23
C LEU A 430 8.84 15.32 -7.19
N ALA A 431 8.33 16.55 -7.11
CA ALA A 431 7.26 16.93 -6.21
C ALA A 431 5.98 16.12 -6.50
N ARG A 432 5.63 15.95 -7.78
CA ARG A 432 4.53 15.08 -8.17
C ARG A 432 4.75 13.63 -7.75
N ALA A 433 5.90 13.04 -8.08
CA ALA A 433 6.20 11.65 -7.75
C ALA A 433 6.18 11.40 -6.23
N ARG A 434 6.71 12.35 -5.44
CA ARG A 434 6.63 12.34 -3.97
C ARG A 434 5.18 12.35 -3.50
N LEU A 435 4.35 13.25 -4.02
CA LEU A 435 2.94 13.34 -3.62
C LEU A 435 2.13 12.12 -4.05
N GLU A 436 2.37 11.54 -5.22
CA GLU A 436 1.73 10.28 -5.63
C GLU A 436 2.14 9.12 -4.71
N LEU A 437 3.42 9.02 -4.34
CA LEU A 437 3.88 8.04 -3.34
C LEU A 437 3.24 8.29 -1.96
N GLY A 438 3.13 9.57 -1.57
CA GLY A 438 2.49 10.01 -0.34
C GLY A 438 1.01 9.64 -0.29
N LYS A 439 0.27 9.87 -1.39
CA LYS A 439 -1.13 9.44 -1.55
C LYS A 439 -1.25 7.92 -1.49
N LEU A 440 -0.39 7.20 -2.21
CA LEU A 440 -0.44 5.75 -2.33
C LEU A 440 -0.31 5.03 -0.98
N TYR A 441 0.53 5.56 -0.08
CA TYR A 441 0.87 4.93 1.21
C TYR A 441 0.49 5.74 2.44
N PHE A 442 -0.21 6.88 2.28
CA PHE A 442 -0.47 7.85 3.35
C PHE A 442 0.81 8.29 4.08
N ARG A 443 1.87 8.59 3.33
CA ARG A 443 3.21 8.84 3.88
C ARG A 443 3.51 10.33 3.94
N THR A 444 3.30 10.94 5.10
CA THR A 444 3.54 12.39 5.30
C THR A 444 5.01 12.81 5.16
N LEU A 445 5.97 11.90 5.30
CA LEU A 445 7.36 12.18 4.97
C LEU A 445 7.50 12.77 3.56
N GLU A 446 6.73 12.26 2.59
CA GLU A 446 6.83 12.72 1.20
C GLU A 446 6.44 14.20 1.07
N ALA A 447 5.47 14.66 1.85
CA ALA A 447 5.11 16.07 1.92
C ALA A 447 6.26 16.92 2.48
N ASP A 448 6.91 16.49 3.57
CA ASP A 448 8.08 17.20 4.10
C ASP A 448 9.25 17.22 3.10
N GLN A 449 9.43 16.18 2.29
CA GLN A 449 10.44 16.16 1.23
C GLN A 449 10.12 17.16 0.12
N VAL A 450 8.85 17.33 -0.27
CA VAL A 450 8.45 18.40 -1.22
C VAL A 450 8.78 19.78 -0.64
N LEU A 451 8.47 20.02 0.63
CA LEU A 451 8.77 21.28 1.30
C LEU A 451 10.28 21.53 1.43
N ALA A 452 11.06 20.48 1.70
CA ALA A 452 12.52 20.58 1.74
C ALA A 452 13.12 20.89 0.36
N LEU A 453 12.60 20.28 -0.71
CA LEU A 453 12.95 20.61 -2.09
C LEU A 453 12.60 22.07 -2.43
N ALA A 454 11.43 22.54 -1.99
CA ALA A 454 10.98 23.90 -2.22
C ALA A 454 11.87 24.92 -1.51
N LYS A 455 12.24 24.65 -0.25
CA LYS A 455 13.18 25.48 0.52
C LYS A 455 14.57 25.54 -0.13
N GLY A 456 15.05 24.43 -0.69
CA GLY A 456 16.32 24.41 -1.45
C GLY A 456 16.28 25.25 -2.74
N ASN A 457 15.09 25.60 -3.22
CA ASN A 457 14.84 26.37 -4.44
C ASN A 457 14.08 27.67 -4.17
N GLU A 458 14.17 28.19 -2.95
CA GLU A 458 13.46 29.40 -2.53
C GLU A 458 13.76 30.59 -3.46
N GLY A 459 12.72 31.33 -3.83
CA GLY A 459 12.80 32.45 -4.78
C GLY A 459 12.96 32.06 -6.25
N LYS A 460 13.13 30.76 -6.58
CA LYS A 460 13.26 30.28 -7.96
C LYS A 460 12.02 29.54 -8.48
N LEU A 461 11.13 29.11 -7.58
CA LEU A 461 9.88 28.44 -7.94
C LEU A 461 8.80 29.46 -8.28
N THR A 462 8.64 29.77 -9.57
CA THR A 462 7.67 30.77 -10.05
C THR A 462 6.45 30.18 -10.73
N SER A 463 6.40 28.85 -10.96
CA SER A 463 5.27 28.22 -11.64
C SER A 463 4.07 28.01 -10.71
N ASP A 464 2.87 28.10 -11.29
CA ASP A 464 1.60 27.82 -10.58
C ASP A 464 1.54 26.36 -10.09
N ASP A 465 2.14 25.43 -10.84
CA ASP A 465 2.24 24.01 -10.46
C ASP A 465 3.15 23.83 -9.24
N ALA A 466 4.31 24.49 -9.21
CA ALA A 466 5.19 24.42 -8.06
C ALA A 466 4.53 24.97 -6.79
N ARG A 467 3.82 26.11 -6.89
CA ARG A 467 3.03 26.67 -5.78
C ARG A 467 1.93 25.72 -5.33
N PHE A 468 1.24 25.06 -6.25
CA PHE A 468 0.22 24.06 -5.93
C PHE A 468 0.82 22.88 -5.15
N TYR A 469 1.93 22.31 -5.62
CA TYR A 469 2.58 21.18 -4.93
C TYR A 469 3.02 21.55 -3.51
N VAL A 470 3.53 22.77 -3.31
CA VAL A 470 3.87 23.28 -1.96
C VAL A 470 2.62 23.40 -1.09
N ALA A 471 1.53 23.97 -1.61
CA ALA A 471 0.28 24.12 -0.86
C ALA A 471 -0.31 22.76 -0.44
N LEU A 472 -0.31 21.78 -1.35
CA LEU A 472 -0.78 20.43 -1.03
C LEU A 472 0.14 19.74 -0.02
N ALA A 473 1.47 19.90 -0.14
CA ALA A 473 2.41 19.36 0.82
C ALA A 473 2.22 19.97 2.23
N LEU A 474 1.97 21.28 2.34
CA LEU A 474 1.63 21.93 3.61
C LEU A 474 0.36 21.33 4.24
N ALA A 475 -0.66 21.05 3.43
CA ALA A 475 -1.90 20.45 3.93
C ALA A 475 -1.71 18.98 4.39
N LEU A 476 -0.85 18.23 3.71
CA LEU A 476 -0.64 16.82 3.98
C LEU A 476 0.36 16.55 5.11
N ARG A 477 1.33 17.44 5.39
CA ARG A 477 2.45 17.14 6.31
C ARG A 477 2.04 16.79 7.74
N HIS A 478 0.87 17.25 8.18
CA HIS A 478 0.30 17.02 9.51
C HIS A 478 -0.52 15.72 9.60
N GLY A 479 -0.74 15.04 8.48
CA GLY A 479 -1.50 13.80 8.41
C GLY A 479 -0.80 12.59 9.06
N PRO A 480 -1.39 11.39 8.90
CA PRO A 480 -0.83 10.15 9.43
C PRO A 480 0.55 9.82 8.87
N GLU A 481 1.45 9.26 9.67
CA GLU A 481 2.83 8.93 9.24
C GLU A 481 2.92 7.83 8.15
N GLY A 482 1.85 7.06 7.99
CA GLY A 482 1.76 5.97 7.03
C GLY A 482 0.39 5.31 7.08
N ALA A 483 0.16 4.36 6.17
CA ALA A 483 -1.04 3.52 6.13
C ALA A 483 -1.39 2.90 7.50
N ALA A 484 -0.40 2.51 8.32
CA ALA A 484 -0.68 1.94 9.63
C ALA A 484 -1.31 2.95 10.61
N ALA A 485 -0.76 4.17 10.69
CA ALA A 485 -1.30 5.24 11.52
C ALA A 485 -2.68 5.66 11.02
N MET A 486 -2.84 5.75 9.70
CA MET A 486 -4.11 6.03 9.02
C MET A 486 -5.20 5.03 9.42
N MET A 487 -4.91 3.72 9.33
CA MET A 487 -5.88 2.68 9.65
C MET A 487 -6.19 2.58 11.14
N LYS A 488 -5.24 2.95 12.01
CA LYS A 488 -5.40 2.94 13.47
C LYS A 488 -5.97 4.23 14.04
N ALA A 489 -6.23 5.25 13.22
CA ALA A 489 -6.80 6.51 13.69
C ALA A 489 -8.16 6.26 14.38
N PRO A 490 -8.36 6.79 15.61
CA PRO A 490 -9.56 6.53 16.40
C PRO A 490 -10.82 7.17 15.78
N SER A 491 -10.65 8.27 15.04
CA SER A 491 -11.73 8.99 14.37
C SER A 491 -11.21 9.63 13.06
N PRO A 492 -12.10 10.01 12.13
CA PRO A 492 -11.71 10.82 10.97
C PRO A 492 -11.03 12.15 11.36
N ALA A 493 -11.43 12.77 12.47
CA ALA A 493 -10.85 14.01 12.97
C ALA A 493 -9.37 13.85 13.37
N ALA A 494 -8.98 12.67 13.85
CA ALA A 494 -7.61 12.34 14.23
C ALA A 494 -6.64 12.21 13.05
N LEU A 495 -7.14 12.27 11.81
CA LEU A 495 -6.28 12.30 10.61
C LEU A 495 -5.57 13.63 10.42
N ALA A 496 -5.99 14.71 11.09
CA ALA A 496 -5.32 16.02 11.08
C ALA A 496 -5.07 16.62 9.67
N LEU A 497 -5.97 16.36 8.72
CA LEU A 497 -5.86 16.86 7.34
C LEU A 497 -6.56 18.22 7.11
N ARG A 498 -6.75 19.02 8.16
CA ARG A 498 -7.55 20.27 8.09
C ARG A 498 -6.74 21.53 7.77
N HIS A 499 -5.42 21.42 7.68
CA HIS A 499 -4.51 22.56 7.46
C HIS A 499 -4.50 23.01 5.99
N THR A 500 -5.63 23.49 5.49
CA THR A 500 -5.84 23.78 4.06
C THR A 500 -5.57 25.23 3.66
N ASP A 501 -4.97 26.05 4.52
CA ASP A 501 -4.88 27.51 4.33
C ASP A 501 -4.15 27.92 3.03
N ALA A 502 -3.06 27.22 2.68
CA ALA A 502 -2.33 27.43 1.43
C ALA A 502 -3.19 27.09 0.19
N LEU A 503 -3.94 26.00 0.25
CA LEU A 503 -4.85 25.58 -0.82
C LEU A 503 -6.02 26.56 -0.94
N ASP A 504 -6.55 27.03 0.19
CA ASP A 504 -7.62 28.03 0.27
C ASP A 504 -7.17 29.38 -0.32
N GLU A 505 -5.90 29.76 -0.15
CA GLU A 505 -5.33 30.95 -0.78
C GLU A 505 -5.20 30.79 -2.30
N LEU A 506 -4.69 29.65 -2.79
CA LEU A 506 -4.64 29.36 -4.23
C LEU A 506 -6.03 29.33 -4.87
N ALA A 507 -7.01 28.79 -4.15
CA ALA A 507 -8.39 28.69 -4.61
C ALA A 507 -9.05 30.06 -4.88
N LYS A 508 -8.58 31.15 -4.27
CA LYS A 508 -9.07 32.51 -4.53
C LYS A 508 -8.64 33.06 -5.89
N GLY A 509 -7.55 32.53 -6.45
CA GLY A 509 -7.03 32.95 -7.74
C GLY A 509 -7.90 32.51 -8.93
N SER A 510 -7.46 32.90 -10.13
CA SER A 510 -8.08 32.52 -11.41
C SER A 510 -7.19 31.63 -12.28
N GLY A 511 -6.05 31.17 -11.75
CA GLY A 511 -5.10 30.31 -12.46
C GLY A 511 -5.63 28.89 -12.70
N PRO A 512 -4.96 28.10 -13.56
CA PRO A 512 -5.41 26.75 -13.93
C PRO A 512 -5.55 25.79 -12.73
N ASN A 513 -4.76 26.03 -11.67
CA ASN A 513 -4.77 25.20 -10.46
C ASN A 513 -5.75 25.68 -9.38
N ALA A 514 -6.46 26.80 -9.57
CA ALA A 514 -7.38 27.33 -8.57
C ALA A 514 -8.57 26.37 -8.31
N GLY A 515 -9.09 25.72 -9.36
CA GLY A 515 -10.12 24.69 -9.24
C GLY A 515 -9.62 23.42 -8.54
N LEU A 516 -8.38 23.00 -8.83
CA LEU A 516 -7.75 21.86 -8.15
C LEU A 516 -7.58 22.14 -6.66
N ALA A 517 -7.11 23.35 -6.30
CA ALA A 517 -6.86 23.73 -4.92
C ALA A 517 -8.16 23.80 -4.11
N ALA A 518 -9.21 24.37 -4.71
CA ALA A 518 -10.54 24.38 -4.10
C ALA A 518 -11.09 22.97 -3.87
N PHE A 519 -10.93 22.07 -4.85
CA PHE A 519 -11.35 20.67 -4.72
C PHE A 519 -10.60 19.96 -3.59
N ASP A 520 -9.27 20.05 -3.60
CA ASP A 520 -8.43 19.34 -2.64
C ASP A 520 -8.63 19.86 -1.20
N ALA A 521 -8.78 21.17 -1.01
CA ALA A 521 -9.13 21.74 0.29
C ALA A 521 -10.48 21.19 0.81
N ALA A 522 -11.50 21.12 -0.05
CA ALA A 522 -12.81 20.55 0.30
C ALA A 522 -12.70 19.05 0.60
N TRP A 523 -11.94 18.31 -0.21
CA TRP A 523 -11.72 16.88 -0.07
C TRP A 523 -11.05 16.52 1.25
N LEU A 524 -9.96 17.20 1.62
CA LEU A 524 -9.26 16.96 2.88
C LEU A 524 -10.14 17.27 4.10
N ARG A 525 -10.94 18.34 4.04
CA ARG A 525 -11.94 18.69 5.07
C ARG A 525 -13.05 17.64 5.18
N MET A 526 -13.44 17.02 4.07
CA MET A 526 -14.43 15.93 4.07
C MET A 526 -13.86 14.63 4.64
N LEU A 527 -12.57 14.34 4.38
CA LEU A 527 -11.89 13.15 4.92
C LEU A 527 -11.60 13.27 6.43
N SER A 528 -11.32 14.49 6.92
CA SER A 528 -10.97 14.75 8.31
C SER A 528 -11.86 15.84 8.92
N PRO A 529 -13.18 15.61 9.05
CA PRO A 529 -14.08 16.57 9.69
C PRO A 529 -13.65 16.88 11.12
N ALA A 530 -14.00 18.06 11.62
CA ALA A 530 -13.81 18.40 13.03
C ALA A 530 -14.58 17.42 13.94
N GLU A 531 -14.09 17.19 15.16
CA GLU A 531 -14.87 16.43 16.14
C GLU A 531 -16.21 17.15 16.39
N GLY A 532 -17.31 16.41 16.32
CA GLY A 532 -18.65 16.98 16.45
C GLY A 532 -19.07 17.88 15.29
N ALA A 533 -18.45 17.79 14.10
CA ALA A 533 -18.88 18.54 12.93
C ALA A 533 -20.37 18.31 12.62
N GLY A 534 -21.16 19.40 12.71
CA GLY A 534 -22.60 19.40 12.44
C GLY A 534 -22.95 19.81 11.01
N ALA A 535 -24.23 20.02 10.75
CA ALA A 535 -24.77 20.36 9.42
C ALA A 535 -24.08 21.56 8.74
N ASP A 536 -23.74 22.61 9.48
CA ASP A 536 -23.11 23.82 8.94
C ASP A 536 -21.72 23.53 8.35
N TYR A 537 -20.95 22.64 8.99
CA TYR A 537 -19.63 22.23 8.50
C TYR A 537 -19.74 21.55 7.14
N PHE A 538 -20.67 20.60 7.01
CA PHE A 538 -20.85 19.87 5.75
C PHE A 538 -21.50 20.72 4.65
N THR A 539 -22.29 21.72 5.03
CA THR A 539 -22.80 22.74 4.10
C THR A 539 -21.66 23.60 3.54
N ASP A 540 -20.70 23.99 4.37
CA ASP A 540 -19.47 24.68 3.92
C ASP A 540 -18.63 23.81 2.98
N VAL A 541 -18.45 22.53 3.33
CA VAL A 541 -17.74 21.57 2.46
C VAL A 541 -18.43 21.43 1.10
N ALA A 542 -19.76 21.30 1.09
CA ALA A 542 -20.54 21.23 -0.15
C ALA A 542 -20.34 22.48 -1.02
N ARG A 543 -20.44 23.68 -0.42
CA ARG A 543 -20.20 24.96 -1.12
C ARG A 543 -18.82 24.99 -1.77
N ARG A 544 -17.78 24.55 -1.07
CA ARG A 544 -16.41 24.51 -1.60
C ARG A 544 -16.26 23.57 -2.80
N PHE A 545 -16.92 22.41 -2.78
CA PHE A 545 -16.95 21.53 -3.96
C PHE A 545 -17.68 22.16 -5.16
N ARG A 546 -18.75 22.94 -4.93
CA ARG A 546 -19.42 23.70 -6.01
C ARG A 546 -18.53 24.79 -6.59
N GLU A 547 -17.76 25.48 -5.75
CA GLU A 547 -16.78 26.47 -6.20
C GLU A 547 -15.66 25.81 -7.01
N ALA A 548 -15.20 24.63 -6.60
CA ALA A 548 -14.25 23.84 -7.36
C ALA A 548 -14.84 23.43 -8.73
N GLU A 549 -16.07 22.90 -8.76
CA GLU A 549 -16.78 22.51 -9.99
C GLU A 549 -16.81 23.67 -11.02
N ALA A 550 -17.07 24.89 -10.56
CA ALA A 550 -17.11 26.07 -11.43
C ALA A 550 -15.74 26.43 -12.04
N LYS A 551 -14.65 26.10 -11.36
CA LYS A 551 -13.27 26.48 -11.72
C LYS A 551 -12.46 25.37 -12.39
N LEU A 552 -12.81 24.11 -12.16
CA LEU A 552 -12.12 22.96 -12.76
C LEU A 552 -12.22 23.01 -14.28
N VAL A 553 -11.20 22.50 -14.98
CA VAL A 553 -11.16 22.48 -16.46
C VAL A 553 -11.71 21.16 -16.99
N SER A 554 -11.27 20.05 -16.40
CA SER A 554 -11.62 18.68 -16.80
C SER A 554 -13.10 18.36 -16.52
N PRO A 555 -13.88 17.88 -17.50
CA PRO A 555 -15.27 17.45 -17.29
C PRO A 555 -15.40 16.33 -16.24
N ALA A 556 -14.43 15.40 -16.20
CA ALA A 556 -14.44 14.32 -15.22
C ALA A 556 -14.25 14.86 -13.78
N ASP A 557 -13.36 15.84 -13.60
CA ASP A 557 -13.13 16.45 -12.28
C ASP A 557 -14.32 17.32 -11.85
N LYS A 558 -14.98 18.01 -12.79
CA LYS A 558 -16.25 18.72 -12.53
C LYS A 558 -17.33 17.77 -12.03
N GLN A 559 -17.49 16.64 -12.71
CA GLN A 559 -18.47 15.61 -12.31
C GLN A 559 -18.14 15.07 -10.91
N LYS A 560 -16.86 14.78 -10.65
CA LYS A 560 -16.40 14.36 -9.32
C LYS A 560 -16.73 15.41 -8.25
N ALA A 561 -16.45 16.69 -8.51
CA ALA A 561 -16.77 17.80 -7.60
C ALA A 561 -18.27 17.88 -7.31
N ARG A 562 -19.10 17.77 -8.34
CA ARG A 562 -20.57 17.74 -8.21
C ARG A 562 -21.06 16.61 -7.32
N GLU A 563 -20.56 15.40 -7.53
CA GLU A 563 -20.93 14.22 -6.74
C GLU A 563 -20.52 14.39 -5.27
N ARG A 564 -19.33 14.95 -5.01
CA ARG A 564 -18.88 15.20 -3.64
C ARG A 564 -19.62 16.33 -2.96
N ALA A 565 -20.04 17.36 -3.70
CA ALA A 565 -20.94 18.39 -3.18
C ALA A 565 -22.27 17.75 -2.73
N ALA A 566 -22.88 16.91 -3.57
CA ALA A 566 -24.13 16.23 -3.23
C ALA A 566 -23.99 15.33 -1.99
N LEU A 567 -22.91 14.55 -1.89
CA LEU A 567 -22.63 13.72 -0.72
C LEU A 567 -22.46 14.55 0.56
N ALA A 568 -21.79 15.70 0.48
CA ALA A 568 -21.65 16.62 1.61
C ALA A 568 -23.00 17.25 2.00
N GLU A 569 -23.86 17.59 1.03
CA GLU A 569 -25.23 18.07 1.29
C GLU A 569 -26.10 16.99 1.97
N GLU A 570 -25.98 15.73 1.56
CA GLU A 570 -26.66 14.60 2.21
C GLU A 570 -26.16 14.39 3.64
N THR A 571 -24.84 14.46 3.84
CA THR A 571 -24.24 14.38 5.17
C THR A 571 -24.70 15.53 6.07
N ALA A 572 -24.78 16.76 5.52
CA ALA A 572 -25.31 17.92 6.24
C ALA A 572 -26.76 17.73 6.67
N LYS A 573 -27.60 17.11 5.84
CA LYS A 573 -29.00 16.80 6.18
C LYS A 573 -29.10 15.73 7.27
N ALA A 574 -28.26 14.71 7.21
CA ALA A 574 -28.23 13.64 8.21
C ALA A 574 -27.66 14.08 9.57
N ALA A 575 -26.89 15.18 9.59
CA ALA A 575 -26.30 15.78 10.79
C ALA A 575 -27.18 16.87 11.44
N LYS A 576 -28.41 17.08 10.94
CA LYS A 576 -29.45 17.90 11.60
C LYS A 576 -30.24 17.02 12.56
#